data_AF-A0A7S3XAC9-F1
#
_entry.id   AF-A0A7S3XAC9-F1
#
_cell.length_a   1.000
_cell.length_b   1.000
_cell.length_c   1.000
_cell.angle_alpha   90.00
_cell.angle_beta   90.00
_cell.angle_gamma   90.00
#
_symmetry.space_group_name_H-M   'P 1'
#
loop_
_entity.id
_entity.type
_entity.pdbx_description
1 polymer ?
#
loop_
_entity_poly.entity_id
_entity_poly.type
_entity_poly.pdbx_seq_one_letter_code
_entity_poly.pdbx_strand_id
1 'polypeptide(L)'
;FFVAFLRRVCTSAVPAGCTSAARAQPEPFVAPVDLMAKRRRGDGAPITSDDLYPAACVSASCQALQQEVDAALDCTISTSLSSLNSLACALAEAGETAALVRVWDALGGSKGASPATWLAVEALHARPKHLLPGSGALRLPAQSVRALPPARRLHKICKGRRMSARSAGAQEHVANGLAWVAAQRAAGRSLEAGGGRARSLLAKELRKALGINLEIARGLVTTLKRKKVL
;
A
#
# COMPACT_ATOMS: atom_id res chain seq x y z
N PHE A 1 -0.12 16.96 -32.12
CA PHE A 1 -0.11 16.74 -33.58
C PHE A 1 -0.45 15.29 -33.86
N PHE A 2 -1.56 15.06 -34.60
CA PHE A 2 -2.05 13.84 -35.30
C PHE A 2 -2.03 12.47 -34.55
N VAL A 3 -3.14 11.81 -34.14
CA VAL A 3 -4.37 11.26 -34.79
C VAL A 3 -4.26 9.76 -35.13
N ALA A 4 -5.39 9.06 -34.92
CA ALA A 4 -5.86 7.73 -35.37
C ALA A 4 -5.58 6.53 -34.44
N PHE A 5 -6.56 5.91 -33.77
CA PHE A 5 -7.80 5.22 -34.21
C PHE A 5 -7.51 3.85 -34.82
N LEU A 6 -7.93 2.77 -34.13
CA LEU A 6 -8.65 1.63 -34.72
C LEU A 6 -9.21 0.69 -33.64
N ARG A 7 -10.54 0.69 -33.56
CA ARG A 7 -11.40 -0.38 -33.05
C ARG A 7 -11.01 -1.71 -33.71
N ARG A 8 -11.04 -2.80 -32.94
CA ARG A 8 -11.52 -4.09 -33.45
C ARG A 8 -12.24 -4.87 -32.37
N VAL A 9 -13.57 -4.84 -32.49
CA VAL A 9 -14.51 -5.80 -31.91
C VAL A 9 -14.40 -7.07 -32.75
N CYS A 10 -14.21 -8.23 -32.11
CA CYS A 10 -14.53 -9.52 -32.69
C CYS A 10 -15.33 -10.33 -31.67
N THR A 11 -16.60 -10.50 -32.00
CA THR A 11 -17.59 -11.44 -31.48
C THR A 11 -17.30 -12.86 -31.95
N SER A 12 -17.81 -13.84 -31.18
CA SER A 12 -18.06 -15.28 -31.50
C SER A 12 -17.48 -16.16 -30.40
N ALA A 13 -18.08 -17.26 -29.94
CA ALA A 13 -19.43 -17.81 -29.92
C ALA A 13 -19.30 -19.05 -29.02
N VAL A 14 -20.37 -19.38 -28.30
CA VAL A 14 -20.50 -20.53 -27.40
C VAL A 14 -20.49 -21.85 -28.20
N PRO A 15 -20.01 -22.96 -27.60
CA PRO A 15 -20.86 -24.14 -27.61
C PRO A 15 -21.09 -24.72 -26.22
N ALA A 16 -22.36 -25.06 -26.00
CA ALA A 16 -22.87 -25.79 -24.85
C ALA A 16 -22.43 -27.26 -24.93
N GLY A 17 -21.94 -27.78 -23.80
CA GLY A 17 -21.68 -29.20 -23.58
C GLY A 17 -22.16 -29.54 -22.18
N CYS A 18 -23.34 -30.15 -22.11
CA CYS A 18 -24.03 -30.54 -20.89
C CYS A 18 -23.66 -31.98 -20.52
N THR A 19 -23.03 -32.20 -19.37
CA THR A 19 -23.08 -33.51 -18.68
C THR A 19 -23.24 -33.28 -17.19
N SER A 20 -24.38 -33.73 -16.70
CA SER A 20 -24.83 -33.75 -15.31
C SER A 20 -23.94 -34.65 -14.45
N ALA A 21 -23.48 -34.15 -13.30
CA ALA A 21 -23.01 -34.97 -12.20
C ALA A 21 -23.40 -34.33 -10.87
N ALA A 22 -24.28 -35.04 -10.17
CA ALA A 22 -24.58 -35.05 -8.74
C ALA A 22 -24.22 -33.83 -7.86
N ARG A 23 -25.30 -33.20 -7.42
CA ARG A 23 -25.48 -32.25 -6.33
C ARG A 23 -24.91 -32.81 -5.00
N ALA A 24 -23.89 -32.15 -4.45
CA ALA A 24 -23.55 -32.21 -3.03
C ALA A 24 -23.38 -30.76 -2.52
N GLN A 25 -24.23 -30.36 -1.58
CA GLN A 25 -24.22 -29.03 -0.97
C GLN A 25 -22.97 -28.85 -0.09
N PRO A 26 -22.46 -27.62 0.06
CA PRO A 26 -21.29 -27.33 0.88
C PRO A 26 -21.65 -27.38 2.36
N GLU A 27 -20.91 -28.17 3.14
CA GLU A 27 -20.85 -28.01 4.59
C GLU A 27 -20.36 -26.58 4.91
N PRO A 28 -21.10 -25.78 5.69
CA PRO A 28 -20.65 -24.46 6.10
C PRO A 28 -19.47 -24.61 7.07
N PHE A 29 -18.30 -24.13 6.66
CA PHE A 29 -17.19 -23.87 7.56
C PHE A 29 -17.64 -22.80 8.57
N VAL A 30 -17.98 -23.23 9.79
CA VAL A 30 -18.26 -22.37 10.93
C VAL A 30 -16.96 -21.68 11.32
N ALA A 31 -16.80 -20.43 10.88
CA ALA A 31 -15.77 -19.55 11.41
C ALA A 31 -15.97 -19.40 12.94
N PRO A 32 -14.89 -19.31 13.74
CA PRO A 32 -14.99 -19.13 15.18
C PRO A 32 -15.37 -17.68 15.49
N VAL A 33 -16.62 -17.32 15.22
CA VAL A 33 -17.23 -16.04 15.63
C VAL A 33 -18.12 -16.21 16.86
N ASP A 34 -18.36 -17.46 17.28
CA ASP A 34 -19.41 -17.81 18.22
C ASP A 34 -18.95 -18.00 19.69
N LEU A 35 -17.84 -17.36 20.07
CA LEU A 35 -17.41 -17.32 21.48
C LEU A 35 -17.62 -15.95 22.16
N MET A 36 -17.89 -14.88 21.41
CA MET A 36 -18.10 -13.54 21.97
C MET A 36 -19.60 -13.18 22.16
N ALA A 37 -20.52 -13.88 21.49
CA ALA A 37 -21.96 -13.61 21.53
C ALA A 37 -22.67 -14.01 22.84
N LYS A 38 -21.96 -14.62 23.81
CA LYS A 38 -22.56 -15.09 25.07
C LYS A 38 -22.43 -14.12 26.25
N ARG A 39 -21.74 -13.00 26.10
CA ARG A 39 -21.76 -11.96 27.14
C ARG A 39 -23.00 -11.10 26.93
N ARG A 40 -23.89 -11.15 27.92
CA ARG A 40 -25.06 -10.28 28.02
C ARG A 40 -24.75 -9.17 29.02
N ARG A 41 -25.29 -7.99 28.77
CA ARG A 41 -25.37 -6.91 29.77
C ARG A 41 -26.20 -7.39 30.97
N GLY A 42 -26.12 -6.68 32.10
CA GLY A 42 -26.88 -7.01 33.31
C GLY A 42 -28.42 -6.99 33.12
N ASP A 43 -28.90 -6.41 32.01
CA ASP A 43 -30.30 -6.37 31.56
C ASP A 43 -30.68 -7.53 30.61
N GLY A 44 -29.73 -8.44 30.30
CA GLY A 44 -29.96 -9.56 29.39
C GLY A 44 -29.80 -9.23 27.90
N ALA A 45 -29.48 -8.00 27.51
CA ALA A 45 -29.23 -7.65 26.12
C ALA A 45 -27.85 -8.13 25.63
N PRO A 46 -27.68 -8.49 24.35
CA PRO A 46 -26.37 -8.84 23.79
C PRO A 46 -25.43 -7.64 23.86
N ILE A 47 -24.18 -7.85 24.30
CA ILE A 47 -23.14 -6.82 24.26
C ILE A 47 -22.86 -6.50 22.79
N THR A 48 -23.08 -5.25 22.42
CA THR A 48 -22.83 -4.70 21.08
C THR A 48 -21.45 -4.02 21.03
N SER A 49 -20.97 -3.69 19.83
CA SER A 49 -19.71 -2.91 19.67
C SER A 49 -19.75 -1.56 20.42
N ASP A 50 -20.95 -0.98 20.58
CA ASP A 50 -21.17 0.29 21.27
C ASP A 50 -21.03 0.17 22.80
N ASP A 51 -21.18 -1.04 23.36
CA ASP A 51 -20.98 -1.32 24.79
C ASP A 51 -19.50 -1.54 25.13
N LEU A 52 -18.73 -2.05 24.17
CA LEU A 52 -17.28 -2.26 24.31
C LEU A 52 -16.48 -0.97 24.08
N TYR A 53 -17.05 -0.03 23.31
CA TYR A 53 -16.47 1.29 23.02
C TYR A 53 -17.56 2.36 23.10
N PRO A 54 -17.87 2.90 24.30
CA PRO A 54 -18.89 3.93 24.43
C PRO A 54 -18.58 5.14 23.54
N ALA A 55 -19.57 5.63 22.80
CA ALA A 55 -19.38 6.73 21.83
C ALA A 55 -18.64 7.96 22.41
N ALA A 56 -18.78 8.23 23.71
CA ALA A 56 -18.09 9.28 24.44
C ALA A 56 -16.55 9.11 24.50
N CYS A 57 -16.03 7.88 24.58
CA CYS A 57 -14.58 7.64 24.58
C CYS A 57 -13.98 7.78 23.18
N VAL A 58 -14.75 7.42 22.14
CA VAL A 58 -14.38 7.62 20.74
C VAL A 58 -14.38 9.12 20.39
N SER A 59 -15.36 9.89 20.88
CA SER A 59 -15.42 11.34 20.65
C SER A 59 -14.32 12.13 21.36
N ALA A 60 -13.95 11.76 22.59
CA ALA A 60 -12.86 12.41 23.33
C ALA A 60 -11.49 12.18 22.65
N SER A 61 -11.26 10.96 22.16
CA SER A 61 -10.04 10.62 21.40
C SER A 61 -9.95 11.39 20.07
N CYS A 62 -11.07 11.58 19.36
CA CYS A 62 -11.10 12.38 18.13
C CYS A 62 -10.84 13.87 18.41
N GLN A 63 -11.34 14.42 19.52
CA GLN A 63 -11.15 15.83 19.86
C GLN A 63 -9.69 16.14 20.23
N ALA A 64 -9.02 15.26 20.97
CA ALA A 64 -7.59 15.39 21.27
C ALA A 64 -6.75 15.35 19.99
N LEU A 65 -7.02 14.37 19.10
CA LEU A 65 -6.36 14.28 17.80
C LEU A 65 -6.60 15.50 16.91
N GLN A 66 -7.80 16.10 16.96
CA GLN A 66 -8.10 17.33 16.23
C GLN A 66 -7.22 18.49 16.70
N GLN A 67 -7.06 18.68 18.01
CA GLN A 67 -6.22 19.74 18.57
C GLN A 67 -4.76 19.58 18.16
N GLU A 68 -4.23 18.35 18.21
CA GLU A 68 -2.87 18.07 17.78
C GLU A 68 -2.66 18.30 16.28
N VAL A 69 -3.64 17.94 15.44
CA VAL A 69 -3.60 18.21 14.00
C VAL A 69 -3.66 19.70 13.71
N ASP A 70 -4.52 20.45 14.39
CA ASP A 70 -4.64 21.89 14.21
C ASP A 70 -3.32 22.59 14.59
N ALA A 71 -2.73 22.22 15.73
CA ALA A 71 -1.42 22.75 16.16
C ALA A 71 -0.29 22.36 15.19
N ALA A 72 -0.29 21.15 14.65
CA ALA A 72 0.72 20.68 13.70
C ALA A 72 0.63 21.35 12.32
N LEU A 73 -0.56 21.83 11.92
CA LEU A 73 -0.80 22.49 10.64
C LEU A 73 -0.83 24.02 10.75
N ASP A 74 -0.87 24.57 11.96
CA ASP A 74 -0.72 25.99 12.22
C ASP A 74 0.72 26.44 11.94
N CYS A 75 0.89 27.29 10.94
CA CYS A 75 2.19 27.81 10.54
C CYS A 75 2.81 28.80 11.55
N THR A 76 2.05 29.20 12.57
CA THR A 76 2.55 30.08 13.66
C THR A 76 3.19 29.29 14.81
N ILE A 77 2.92 27.99 14.90
CA ILE A 77 3.41 27.12 15.98
C ILE A 77 4.47 26.17 15.41
N SER A 78 5.70 26.30 15.87
CA SER A 78 6.76 25.35 15.52
C SER A 78 6.56 24.04 16.27
N THR A 79 5.95 23.06 15.63
CA THR A 79 5.78 21.72 16.18
C THR A 79 7.05 20.90 16.00
N SER A 80 7.55 20.28 17.07
CA SER A 80 8.79 19.50 17.02
C SER A 80 8.65 18.27 16.10
N LEU A 81 9.76 17.85 15.47
CA LEU A 81 9.78 16.62 14.66
C LEU A 81 9.36 15.38 15.43
N SER A 82 9.69 15.30 16.72
CA SER A 82 9.28 14.18 17.59
C SER A 82 7.76 14.15 17.74
N SER A 83 7.15 15.29 18.04
CA SER A 83 5.69 15.44 18.16
C SER A 83 4.97 15.09 16.86
N LEU A 84 5.49 15.54 15.70
CA LEU A 84 4.93 15.19 14.40
C LEU A 84 5.00 13.69 14.11
N ASN A 85 6.09 13.01 14.52
CA ASN A 85 6.23 11.57 14.35
C ASN A 85 5.22 10.80 15.23
N SER A 86 5.05 11.21 16.50
CA SER A 86 4.05 10.63 17.41
C SER A 86 2.64 10.83 16.89
N LEU A 87 2.29 12.04 16.46
CA LEU A 87 0.99 12.35 15.87
C LEU A 87 0.74 11.52 14.60
N ALA A 88 1.74 11.39 13.72
CA ALA A 88 1.61 10.56 12.53
C ALA A 88 1.37 9.08 12.85
N CYS A 89 1.97 8.54 13.92
CA CYS A 89 1.66 7.19 14.40
C CYS A 89 0.20 7.10 14.87
N ALA A 90 -0.24 8.03 15.73
CA ALA A 90 -1.60 8.04 16.27
C ALA A 90 -2.66 8.15 15.17
N LEU A 91 -2.45 9.00 14.17
CA LEU A 91 -3.33 9.14 13.00
C LEU A 91 -3.36 7.87 12.15
N ALA A 92 -2.22 7.20 11.98
CA ALA A 92 -2.16 5.94 11.25
C ALA A 92 -2.90 4.82 11.99
N GLU A 93 -2.79 4.77 13.31
CA GLU A 93 -3.52 3.84 14.17
C GLU A 93 -5.03 4.08 14.14
N ALA A 94 -5.45 5.36 14.20
CA ALA A 94 -6.85 5.78 14.10
C ALA A 94 -7.44 5.60 12.69
N GLY A 95 -6.60 5.40 11.65
CA GLY A 95 -7.07 5.26 10.27
C GLY A 95 -7.35 6.60 9.56
N GLU A 96 -6.94 7.72 10.17
CA GLU A 96 -7.15 9.09 9.70
C GLU A 96 -6.21 9.45 8.54
N THR A 97 -6.44 8.81 7.39
CA THR A 97 -5.54 8.87 6.22
C THR A 97 -5.36 10.29 5.68
N ALA A 98 -6.42 11.11 5.71
CA ALA A 98 -6.36 12.48 5.19
C ALA A 98 -5.49 13.38 6.06
N ALA A 99 -5.65 13.30 7.38
CA ALA A 99 -4.86 14.05 8.35
C ALA A 99 -3.41 13.58 8.36
N LEU A 100 -3.19 12.26 8.33
CA LEU A 100 -1.86 11.66 8.25
C LEU A 100 -1.07 12.20 7.06
N VAL A 101 -1.68 12.29 5.87
CA VAL A 101 -1.00 12.80 4.68
C VAL A 101 -0.57 14.27 4.86
N ARG A 102 -1.37 15.08 5.56
CA ARG A 102 -1.06 16.49 5.84
C ARG A 102 0.09 16.62 6.82
N VAL A 103 0.03 15.90 7.94
CA VAL A 103 1.09 15.83 8.95
C VAL A 103 2.38 15.25 8.34
N TRP A 104 2.27 14.27 7.45
CA TRP A 104 3.40 13.71 6.72
C TRP A 104 4.13 14.76 5.87
N ASP A 105 3.39 15.64 5.19
CA ASP A 105 3.98 16.73 4.41
C ASP A 105 4.63 17.77 5.33
N ALA A 106 4.01 18.11 6.47
CA ALA A 106 4.58 19.01 7.49
C ALA A 106 5.88 18.47 8.13
N LEU A 107 5.97 17.15 8.29
CA LEU A 107 7.13 16.43 8.78
C LEU A 107 8.31 16.42 7.77
N GLY A 108 8.15 17.02 6.59
CA GLY A 108 9.16 17.03 5.53
C GLY A 108 9.18 15.74 4.70
N GLY A 109 8.10 14.97 4.77
CA GLY A 109 7.93 13.71 4.08
C GLY A 109 8.87 12.61 4.57
N SER A 110 9.37 11.79 3.64
CA SER A 110 10.16 10.60 3.98
C SER A 110 11.45 10.88 4.76
N LYS A 111 11.97 12.11 4.75
CA LYS A 111 13.22 12.50 5.43
C LYS A 111 13.05 12.70 6.93
N GLY A 112 11.89 13.19 7.37
CA GLY A 112 11.61 13.42 8.79
C GLY A 112 10.96 12.23 9.50
N ALA A 113 10.66 11.16 8.77
CA ALA A 113 9.89 10.03 9.27
C ALA A 113 10.77 9.03 10.01
N SER A 114 10.45 8.80 11.28
CA SER A 114 11.07 7.81 12.14
C SER A 114 10.75 6.38 11.67
N PRO A 115 11.54 5.37 12.08
CA PRO A 115 11.25 3.97 11.80
C PRO A 115 9.86 3.53 12.30
N ALA A 116 9.43 4.01 13.48
CA ALA A 116 8.13 3.69 14.07
C ALA A 116 6.98 4.25 13.22
N THR A 117 7.07 5.52 12.83
CA THR A 117 6.08 6.17 11.96
C THR A 117 5.94 5.45 10.63
N TRP A 118 7.06 5.03 10.06
CA TRP A 118 7.05 4.23 8.84
C TRP A 118 6.32 2.89 8.99
N LEU A 119 6.50 2.18 10.10
CA LEU A 119 5.78 0.93 10.38
C LEU A 119 4.28 1.19 10.51
N ALA A 120 3.87 2.24 11.22
CA ALA A 120 2.46 2.61 11.38
C ALA A 120 1.80 2.96 10.03
N VAL A 121 2.49 3.73 9.19
CA VAL A 121 2.03 4.11 7.84
C VAL A 121 1.88 2.89 6.92
N GLU A 122 2.81 1.94 6.98
CA GLU A 122 2.71 0.70 6.21
C GLU A 122 1.59 -0.21 6.73
N ALA A 123 1.41 -0.29 8.05
CA ALA A 123 0.30 -1.01 8.65
C ALA A 123 -1.04 -0.43 8.18
N LEU A 124 -1.21 0.90 8.20
CA LEU A 124 -2.40 1.57 7.66
C LEU A 124 -2.60 1.25 6.16
N HIS A 125 -1.54 1.31 5.35
CA HIS A 125 -1.64 1.04 3.91
C HIS A 125 -2.07 -0.41 3.61
N ALA A 126 -1.72 -1.35 4.49
CA ALA A 126 -2.09 -2.75 4.39
C ALA A 126 -3.51 -3.05 4.91
N ARG A 127 -4.15 -2.14 5.66
CA ARG A 127 -5.49 -2.35 6.21
C ARG A 127 -6.53 -2.50 5.08
N PRO A 128 -7.45 -3.46 5.19
CA PRO A 128 -8.52 -3.61 4.22
C PRO A 128 -9.52 -2.45 4.33
N LYS A 129 -10.09 -2.04 3.20
CA LYS A 129 -10.91 -0.82 3.09
C LYS A 129 -12.13 -0.79 4.02
N HIS A 130 -12.68 -1.94 4.39
CA HIS A 130 -13.85 -2.04 5.26
C HIS A 130 -13.53 -1.77 6.74
N LEU A 131 -12.23 -1.74 7.12
CA LEU A 131 -11.76 -1.42 8.47
C LEU A 131 -11.25 0.02 8.58
N LEU A 132 -11.35 0.81 7.52
CA LEU A 132 -11.01 2.23 7.56
C LEU A 132 -12.27 3.00 7.90
N PRO A 133 -12.21 3.99 8.82
CA PRO A 133 -13.34 4.86 9.07
C PRO A 133 -13.77 5.52 7.76
N GLY A 134 -15.05 5.34 7.41
CA GLY A 134 -15.64 5.84 6.18
C GLY A 134 -15.74 7.36 6.25
N SER A 135 -14.81 8.07 5.60
CA SER A 135 -14.59 9.52 5.73
C SER A 135 -13.92 9.90 7.04
N GLY A 136 -12.78 10.61 6.95
CA GLY A 136 -11.99 11.02 8.12
C GLY A 136 -12.84 11.81 9.11
N ALA A 137 -12.74 11.44 10.39
CA ALA A 137 -13.47 12.09 11.48
C ALA A 137 -12.89 13.49 11.76
N LEU A 138 -11.64 13.73 11.36
CA LEU A 138 -10.95 14.98 11.58
C LEU A 138 -11.27 16.02 10.51
N ARG A 139 -11.52 17.24 10.97
CA ARG A 139 -11.71 18.42 10.13
C ARG A 139 -10.35 18.89 9.66
N LEU A 140 -10.21 19.08 8.35
CA LEU A 140 -8.95 19.52 7.74
C LEU A 140 -9.19 20.77 6.91
N PRO A 141 -8.19 21.68 6.84
CA PRO A 141 -8.23 22.81 5.92
C PRO A 141 -8.42 22.34 4.47
N ALA A 142 -9.08 23.18 3.67
CA ALA A 142 -9.34 22.87 2.27
C ALA A 142 -8.04 22.53 1.52
N GLN A 143 -8.08 21.43 0.76
CA GLN A 143 -6.93 21.04 -0.05
C GLN A 143 -6.83 21.91 -1.31
N SER A 144 -5.61 22.09 -1.82
CA SER A 144 -5.43 22.68 -3.14
C SER A 144 -6.10 21.83 -4.23
N VAL A 145 -6.64 22.50 -5.25
CA VAL A 145 -7.45 21.89 -6.33
C VAL A 145 -6.74 20.73 -7.07
N ARG A 146 -5.42 20.63 -6.96
CA ARG A 146 -4.60 19.60 -7.64
C ARG A 146 -4.08 18.49 -6.71
N ALA A 147 -4.54 18.44 -5.46
CA ALA A 147 -4.09 17.42 -4.52
C ALA A 147 -4.58 16.02 -4.92
N LEU A 148 -3.72 15.02 -4.69
CA LEU A 148 -4.10 13.63 -4.88
C LEU A 148 -5.04 13.19 -3.76
N PRO A 149 -6.02 12.29 -4.04
CA PRO A 149 -6.82 11.69 -2.98
C PRO A 149 -5.92 11.06 -1.91
N PRO A 150 -6.23 11.20 -0.61
CA PRO A 150 -5.36 10.75 0.48
C PRO A 150 -4.92 9.29 0.37
N ALA A 151 -5.85 8.37 0.05
CA ALA A 151 -5.51 6.96 -0.14
C ALA A 151 -4.52 6.74 -1.29
N ARG A 152 -4.67 7.49 -2.39
CA ARG A 152 -3.72 7.45 -3.51
C ARG A 152 -2.37 8.05 -3.12
N ARG A 153 -2.37 9.08 -2.26
CA ARG A 153 -1.14 9.69 -1.77
C ARG A 153 -0.39 8.76 -0.83
N LEU A 154 -1.07 8.13 0.13
CA LEU A 154 -0.54 7.08 1.00
C LEU A 154 0.08 5.94 0.18
N HIS A 155 -0.65 5.45 -0.83
CA HIS A 155 -0.11 4.42 -1.73
C HIS A 155 1.19 4.86 -2.42
N LYS A 156 1.29 6.12 -2.87
CA LYS A 156 2.53 6.65 -3.48
C LYS A 156 3.68 6.74 -2.48
N ILE A 157 3.42 7.12 -1.23
CA ILE A 157 4.42 7.18 -0.16
C ILE A 157 5.02 5.78 0.08
N CYS A 158 4.18 4.78 0.35
CA CYS A 158 4.62 3.40 0.59
C CYS A 158 5.29 2.79 -0.66
N LYS A 159 4.75 3.05 -1.85
CA LYS A 159 5.37 2.62 -3.12
C LYS A 159 6.76 3.24 -3.30
N GLY A 160 6.92 4.52 -2.98
CA GLY A 160 8.20 5.23 -3.04
C GLY A 160 9.26 4.55 -2.18
N ARG A 161 8.96 4.30 -0.90
CA ARG A 161 9.87 3.60 0.03
C ARG A 161 10.29 2.23 -0.50
N ARG A 162 9.33 1.44 -0.97
CA ARG A 162 9.60 0.11 -1.54
C ARG A 162 10.52 0.19 -2.75
N MET A 163 10.33 1.16 -3.65
CA MET A 163 11.19 1.37 -4.81
C MET A 163 12.62 1.77 -4.40
N SER A 164 12.76 2.64 -3.40
CA SER A 164 14.06 3.03 -2.87
C SER A 164 14.79 1.85 -2.24
N ALA A 165 14.12 1.07 -1.38
CA ALA A 165 14.70 -0.11 -0.74
C ALA A 165 15.16 -1.17 -1.76
N ARG A 166 14.33 -1.45 -2.78
CA ARG A 166 14.71 -2.36 -3.89
C ARG A 166 15.93 -1.85 -4.65
N SER A 167 16.01 -0.55 -4.89
CA SER A 167 17.11 0.06 -5.64
C SER A 167 18.42 0.05 -4.84
N ALA A 168 18.34 0.26 -3.52
CA ALA A 168 19.48 0.16 -2.62
C ALA A 168 20.05 -1.27 -2.58
N GLY A 169 19.21 -2.27 -2.31
CA GLY A 169 19.65 -3.68 -2.29
C GLY A 169 20.14 -4.19 -3.65
N ALA A 170 19.68 -3.59 -4.76
CA ALA A 170 20.15 -3.97 -6.09
C ALA A 170 21.59 -3.50 -6.39
N GLN A 171 22.12 -2.48 -5.70
CA GLN A 171 23.44 -1.90 -5.99
C GLN A 171 24.56 -2.94 -5.86
N GLU A 172 24.51 -3.76 -4.82
CA GLU A 172 25.50 -4.80 -4.53
C GLU A 172 25.60 -5.86 -5.65
N HIS A 173 24.52 -6.05 -6.42
CA HIS A 173 24.45 -7.08 -7.46
C HIS A 173 24.59 -6.52 -8.88
N VAL A 174 24.87 -5.22 -9.04
CA VAL A 174 24.96 -4.59 -10.37
C VAL A 174 26.09 -5.20 -11.20
N ALA A 175 27.26 -5.45 -10.60
CA ALA A 175 28.40 -6.05 -11.30
C ALA A 175 28.05 -7.47 -11.82
N ASN A 176 27.50 -8.31 -10.94
CA ASN A 176 27.08 -9.67 -11.30
C ASN A 176 25.96 -9.68 -12.34
N GLY A 177 25.01 -8.73 -12.24
CA GLY A 177 23.95 -8.54 -13.23
C GLY A 177 24.49 -8.15 -14.61
N LEU A 178 25.51 -7.28 -14.68
CA LEU A 178 26.16 -6.90 -15.93
C LEU A 178 26.91 -8.09 -16.55
N ALA A 179 27.65 -8.85 -15.75
CA ALA A 179 28.35 -10.06 -16.20
C ALA A 179 27.36 -11.10 -16.75
N TRP A 180 26.24 -11.31 -16.07
CA TRP A 180 25.17 -12.20 -16.53
C TRP A 180 24.58 -11.74 -17.87
N VAL A 181 24.26 -10.45 -18.01
CA VAL A 181 23.74 -9.89 -19.27
C VAL A 181 24.72 -10.08 -20.43
N ALA A 182 26.02 -9.84 -20.19
CA ALA A 182 27.06 -10.04 -21.19
C ALA A 182 27.14 -11.52 -21.63
N ALA A 183 27.08 -12.46 -20.68
CA ALA A 183 27.07 -13.89 -20.98
C ALA A 183 25.84 -14.32 -21.80
N GLN A 184 24.64 -13.80 -21.48
CA GLN A 184 23.43 -14.12 -22.26
C GLN A 184 23.49 -13.55 -23.69
N ARG A 185 24.05 -12.36 -23.88
CA ARG A 185 24.25 -11.76 -25.20
C ARG A 185 25.31 -12.51 -26.01
N ALA A 186 26.39 -12.95 -25.36
CA ALA A 186 27.40 -13.81 -25.99
C ALA A 186 26.81 -15.16 -26.45
N ALA A 187 25.83 -15.68 -25.71
CA ALA A 187 25.05 -16.86 -26.09
C ALA A 187 23.97 -16.58 -27.16
N GLY A 188 23.92 -15.37 -27.72
CA GLY A 188 22.97 -14.99 -28.79
C GLY A 188 21.54 -14.70 -28.31
N ARG A 189 21.26 -14.64 -27.00
CA ARG A 189 19.91 -14.32 -26.50
C ARG A 189 19.64 -12.81 -26.56
N SER A 190 18.47 -12.46 -27.09
CA SER A 190 17.93 -11.11 -26.96
C SER A 190 17.22 -10.95 -25.62
N LEU A 191 17.61 -9.93 -24.85
CA LEU A 191 16.99 -9.61 -23.56
C LEU A 191 16.14 -8.35 -23.73
N GLU A 192 14.81 -8.48 -23.64
CA GLU A 192 13.90 -7.34 -23.81
C GLU A 192 13.31 -6.85 -22.48
N ALA A 193 13.51 -5.58 -22.14
CA ALA A 193 12.91 -4.93 -20.97
C ALA A 193 11.83 -3.87 -21.31
N GLY A 194 11.21 -3.95 -22.49
CA GLY A 194 10.20 -3.01 -22.98
C GLY A 194 8.96 -2.92 -22.07
N GLY A 195 8.30 -4.06 -21.85
CA GLY A 195 7.02 -4.15 -21.13
C GLY A 195 7.09 -4.71 -19.70
N GLY A 196 5.99 -4.58 -18.94
CA GLY A 196 5.89 -5.08 -17.57
C GLY A 196 6.01 -6.61 -17.45
N ARG A 197 5.46 -7.36 -18.40
CA ARG A 197 5.58 -8.83 -18.47
C ARG A 197 7.02 -9.26 -18.71
N ALA A 198 7.69 -8.68 -19.71
CA ALA A 198 9.08 -8.98 -20.05
C ALA A 198 10.04 -8.68 -18.89
N ARG A 199 9.88 -7.51 -18.23
CA ARG A 199 10.64 -7.19 -17.00
C ARG A 199 10.42 -8.18 -15.86
N SER A 200 9.19 -8.68 -15.72
CA SER A 200 8.87 -9.66 -14.68
C SER A 200 9.50 -11.02 -14.95
N LEU A 201 9.62 -11.42 -16.22
CA LEU A 201 10.32 -12.64 -16.62
C LEU A 201 11.83 -12.51 -16.40
N LEU A 202 12.44 -11.40 -16.88
CA LEU A 202 13.85 -11.11 -16.65
C LEU A 202 14.22 -11.09 -15.17
N ALA A 203 13.36 -10.51 -14.32
CA ALA A 203 13.58 -10.52 -12.87
C ALA A 203 13.56 -11.95 -12.28
N LYS A 204 12.73 -12.86 -12.81
CA LYS A 204 12.73 -14.27 -12.38
C LYS A 204 14.00 -15.00 -12.83
N GLU A 205 14.49 -14.74 -14.04
CA GLU A 205 15.74 -15.31 -14.55
C GLU A 205 16.94 -14.81 -13.73
N LEU A 206 17.06 -13.51 -13.51
CA LEU A 206 18.13 -12.92 -12.68
C LEU A 206 18.10 -13.43 -11.24
N ARG A 207 16.91 -13.57 -10.64
CA ARG A 207 16.76 -14.18 -9.32
C ARG A 207 17.37 -15.59 -9.30
N LYS A 208 17.05 -16.43 -10.30
CA LYS A 208 17.56 -17.81 -10.36
C LYS A 208 19.07 -17.83 -10.58
N ALA A 209 19.57 -16.99 -11.48
CA ALA A 209 20.99 -16.95 -11.82
C ALA A 209 21.88 -16.41 -10.69
N LEU A 210 21.40 -15.42 -9.93
CA LEU A 210 22.18 -14.73 -8.92
C LEU A 210 21.85 -15.16 -7.48
N GLY A 211 20.84 -16.02 -7.29
CA GLY A 211 20.41 -16.44 -5.94
C GLY A 211 19.80 -15.33 -5.09
N ILE A 212 19.31 -14.25 -5.70
CA ILE A 212 18.83 -13.04 -4.99
C ILE A 212 17.31 -13.03 -4.79
N ASN A 213 16.83 -12.25 -3.82
CA ASN A 213 15.40 -12.02 -3.64
C ASN A 213 14.74 -11.41 -4.90
N LEU A 214 13.51 -11.80 -5.22
CA LEU A 214 12.76 -11.29 -6.38
C LEU A 214 12.61 -9.77 -6.38
N GLU A 215 12.46 -9.15 -5.21
CA GLU A 215 12.33 -7.69 -5.06
C GLU A 215 13.63 -6.97 -5.44
N ILE A 216 14.76 -7.55 -5.05
CA ILE A 216 16.11 -7.09 -5.42
C ILE A 216 16.31 -7.29 -6.93
N ALA A 217 15.94 -8.45 -7.47
CA ALA A 217 16.01 -8.71 -8.91
C ALA A 217 15.17 -7.72 -9.74
N ARG A 218 13.98 -7.34 -9.27
CA ARG A 218 13.15 -6.30 -9.90
C ARG A 218 13.83 -4.93 -9.86
N GLY A 219 14.51 -4.59 -8.76
CA GLY A 219 15.36 -3.41 -8.66
C GLY A 219 16.50 -3.46 -9.67
N LEU A 220 17.20 -4.59 -9.75
CA LEU A 220 18.32 -4.82 -10.64
C LEU A 220 17.94 -4.67 -12.12
N VAL A 221 16.82 -5.25 -12.57
CA VAL A 221 16.31 -5.03 -13.94
C VAL A 221 16.12 -3.54 -14.25
N THR A 222 15.60 -2.77 -13.28
CA THR A 222 15.41 -1.33 -13.46
C THR A 222 16.75 -0.60 -13.60
N THR A 223 17.74 -0.96 -12.77
CA THR A 223 19.09 -0.40 -12.83
C THR A 223 19.80 -0.74 -14.13
N LEU A 224 19.76 -2.00 -14.56
CA LEU A 224 20.35 -2.47 -15.82
C LEU A 224 19.71 -1.78 -17.03
N LYS A 225 18.38 -1.60 -17.02
CA LYS A 225 17.69 -0.82 -18.05
C LYS A 225 18.16 0.64 -18.10
N ARG A 226 18.32 1.29 -16.93
CA ARG A 226 18.85 2.67 -16.86
C ARG A 226 20.28 2.77 -17.39
N LYS A 227 21.08 1.71 -17.22
CA LYS A 227 22.42 1.56 -17.81
C LYS A 227 22.42 1.18 -19.30
N LYS A 228 21.25 1.08 -19.95
CA LYS A 228 21.07 0.74 -21.38
C LYS A 228 21.68 -0.61 -21.80
N VAL A 229 21.74 -1.58 -20.89
CA VAL A 229 22.22 -2.95 -21.17
C VAL A 229 21.09 -3.97 -21.36
N LEU A 230 19.83 -3.56 -21.22
CA LEU A 230 18.59 -4.34 -21.40
C LEU A 230 17.57 -3.56 -22.24
#